data_AF-A0A090VYD7-F1
#
_entry.id   AF-A0A090VYD7-F1
#
_cell.length_a   1.000
_cell.length_b   1.000
_cell.length_c   1.000
_cell.angle_alpha   90.00
_cell.angle_beta   90.00
_cell.angle_gamma   90.00
#
_symmetry.space_group_name_H-M   'P 1'
#
loop_
_entity.id
_entity.type
_entity.pdbx_description
1 polymer ?
#
loop_
_entity_poly.entity_id
_entity_poly.type
_entity_poly.pdbx_seq_one_letter_code
_entity_poly.pdbx_strand_id
1 'polypeptide(L)'
;MEIPKRPTVKIPSNFKGRYKSNKTVSKLITELEIDNKFEFENEENNQVLWQSGGLTERDLNIPKGANTNPTGSMLFKKGTLKGIDQRHHFRDAVFQTLDWKFDTTAGKTHLERAIAQIRFVIKGIDYGIFPITITHNPRTDTASYRQKNSMTQLSWGETKNLIAQDELIGKTATLYKDVTVADAFTLIIE
;
A
#
# COMPACT_ATOMS: atom_id res chain seq x y z
N MET A 1 2.03 -13.74 -47.69
CA MET A 1 3.11 -13.06 -46.95
C MET A 1 3.19 -13.71 -45.57
N GLU A 2 4.24 -14.49 -45.32
CA GLU A 2 4.46 -15.12 -44.03
C GLU A 2 5.34 -14.23 -43.15
N ILE A 3 4.89 -13.97 -41.92
CA ILE A 3 5.62 -13.17 -40.94
C ILE A 3 6.60 -14.11 -40.20
N PRO A 4 7.92 -13.86 -40.21
CA PRO A 4 8.85 -14.74 -39.51
C PRO A 4 8.66 -14.61 -38.00
N LYS A 5 8.55 -15.75 -37.31
CA LYS A 5 8.52 -15.82 -35.84
C LYS A 5 9.88 -15.40 -35.27
N ARG A 6 9.89 -14.45 -34.34
CA ARG A 6 11.10 -14.04 -33.61
C ARG A 6 11.63 -15.21 -32.77
N PRO A 7 12.96 -15.46 -32.74
CA PRO A 7 13.54 -16.46 -31.85
C PRO A 7 13.36 -16.03 -30.40
N THR A 8 12.70 -16.86 -29.61
CA THR A 8 12.63 -16.70 -28.15
C THR A 8 13.89 -17.29 -27.53
N VAL A 9 14.71 -16.42 -26.93
CA VAL A 9 15.88 -16.86 -26.15
C VAL A 9 15.38 -17.55 -24.88
N LYS A 10 15.72 -18.83 -24.72
CA LYS A 10 15.50 -19.55 -23.46
C LYS A 10 16.50 -19.01 -22.43
N ILE A 11 16.00 -18.21 -21.49
CA ILE A 11 16.79 -17.75 -20.34
C ILE A 11 17.27 -19.00 -19.57
N PRO A 12 18.58 -19.17 -19.32
CA PRO A 12 19.10 -20.27 -18.50
C PRO A 12 18.44 -20.26 -17.13
N SER A 13 18.05 -21.43 -16.60
CA SER A 13 17.36 -21.54 -15.31
C SER A 13 18.11 -20.88 -14.14
N ASN A 14 19.43 -20.74 -14.28
CA ASN A 14 20.32 -20.14 -13.29
C ASN A 14 20.20 -18.61 -13.20
N PHE A 15 19.49 -17.97 -14.13
CA PHE A 15 19.20 -16.53 -14.14
C PHE A 15 17.83 -16.17 -13.53
N LYS A 16 17.00 -17.16 -13.15
CA LYS A 16 15.84 -16.90 -12.29
C LYS A 16 16.37 -16.72 -10.87
N GLY A 17 16.74 -15.49 -10.53
CA GLY A 17 17.09 -15.10 -9.18
C GLY A 17 15.97 -15.46 -8.22
N ARG A 18 16.12 -16.60 -7.53
CA ARG A 18 15.35 -16.92 -6.34
C ARG A 18 15.82 -15.90 -5.32
N TYR A 19 15.02 -14.87 -5.05
CA TYR A 19 15.27 -13.95 -3.94
C TYR A 19 15.28 -14.82 -2.67
N LYS A 20 16.47 -15.26 -2.25
CA LYS A 20 16.65 -15.91 -0.97
C LYS A 20 16.49 -14.79 0.03
N SER A 21 15.44 -14.84 0.86
CA SER A 21 15.45 -14.09 2.11
C SER A 21 16.79 -14.41 2.78
N ASN A 22 17.62 -13.39 2.95
CA ASN A 22 18.99 -13.59 3.34
C ASN A 22 18.98 -13.87 4.84
N LYS A 23 18.77 -15.15 5.20
CA LYS A 23 18.61 -15.65 6.57
C LYS A 23 19.76 -15.18 7.49
N THR A 24 20.93 -14.92 6.92
CA THR A 24 22.09 -14.31 7.59
C THR A 24 21.84 -12.87 8.02
N VAL A 25 21.19 -12.04 7.19
CA VAL A 25 20.85 -10.65 7.52
C VAL A 25 19.76 -10.63 8.59
N SER A 26 18.74 -11.47 8.47
CA SER A 26 17.70 -11.61 9.51
C SER A 26 18.29 -12.07 10.84
N LYS A 27 19.22 -13.04 10.81
CA LYS A 27 19.93 -13.54 11.98
C LYS A 27 20.83 -12.47 12.62
N LEU A 28 21.55 -11.67 11.82
CA LEU A 28 22.37 -10.56 12.31
C LEU A 28 21.53 -9.44 12.94
N ILE A 29 20.37 -9.11 12.36
CA ILE A 29 19.43 -8.13 12.93
C ILE A 29 18.87 -8.63 14.28
N THR A 30 18.58 -9.94 14.39
CA THR A 30 18.15 -10.55 15.65
C THR A 30 19.27 -10.65 16.68
N GLU A 31 20.50 -10.98 16.27
CA GLU A 31 21.67 -11.14 17.16
C GLU A 31 22.25 -9.80 17.64
N LEU A 32 21.99 -8.69 16.94
CA LEU A 32 22.52 -7.38 17.29
C LEU A 32 21.60 -6.53 18.17
N GLU A 33 20.40 -7.00 18.55
CA GLU A 33 19.41 -6.22 19.32
C GLU A 33 19.32 -4.75 18.85
N ILE A 34 19.40 -4.53 17.53
CA ILE A 34 19.15 -3.21 16.99
C ILE A 34 17.65 -3.01 17.20
N ASP A 35 17.32 -2.28 18.26
CA ASP A 35 15.96 -1.83 18.53
C ASP A 35 15.59 -0.95 17.34
N ASN A 36 14.90 -1.55 16.37
CA ASN A 36 14.41 -0.85 15.20
C ASN A 36 13.25 -0.01 15.70
N LYS A 37 13.57 1.15 16.23
CA LYS A 37 12.62 2.11 16.78
C LYS A 37 12.66 3.34 15.91
N PHE A 38 11.84 3.33 14.87
CA PHE A 38 11.57 4.54 14.11
C PHE A 38 10.95 5.58 15.05
N GLU A 39 11.54 6.77 15.05
CA GLU A 39 11.03 7.96 15.73
C GLU A 39 10.94 9.08 14.70
N PHE A 40 9.90 9.89 14.79
CA PHE A 40 9.81 11.09 13.96
C PHE A 40 10.87 12.09 14.43
N GLU A 41 11.54 12.75 13.48
CA GLU A 41 12.46 13.85 13.81
C GLU A 41 11.77 14.98 14.60
N ASN A 42 10.47 15.18 14.31
CA ASN A 42 9.60 16.07 15.07
C ASN A 42 8.20 15.44 15.19
N GLU A 43 7.86 14.95 16.38
CA GLU A 43 6.57 14.31 16.64
C GLU A 43 5.39 15.29 16.54
N GLU A 44 5.57 16.56 16.92
CA GLU A 44 4.49 17.56 16.92
C GLU A 44 4.00 17.90 15.50
N ASN A 45 4.89 17.77 14.51
CA ASN A 45 4.54 17.98 13.11
C ASN A 45 3.74 16.83 12.50
N ASN A 46 3.79 15.63 13.08
CA ASN A 46 3.26 14.42 12.47
C ASN A 46 1.91 14.04 13.10
N GLN A 47 0.83 14.32 12.37
CA GLN A 47 -0.53 14.04 12.84
C GLN A 47 -1.07 12.73 12.27
N VAL A 48 -1.73 11.94 13.11
CA VAL A 48 -2.47 10.74 12.68
C VAL A 48 -3.67 11.17 11.83
N LEU A 49 -3.70 10.74 10.57
CA LEU A 49 -4.84 10.94 9.68
C LEU A 49 -5.80 9.75 9.69
N TRP A 50 -5.27 8.54 9.89
CA TRP A 50 -6.06 7.32 9.87
C TRP A 50 -5.33 6.18 10.56
N GLN A 51 -6.10 5.27 11.15
CA GLN A 51 -5.59 4.03 11.71
C GLN A 51 -6.55 2.89 11.35
N SER A 52 -6.01 1.78 10.86
CA SER A 52 -6.77 0.61 10.46
C SER A 52 -7.30 -0.18 11.66
N GLY A 53 -8.18 -1.15 11.41
CA GLY A 53 -8.30 -2.31 12.30
C GLY A 53 -7.17 -3.30 12.05
N GLY A 54 -7.23 -4.49 12.67
CA GLY A 54 -6.27 -5.56 12.40
C GLY A 54 -6.20 -5.91 10.90
N LEU A 55 -5.01 -5.86 10.33
CA LEU A 55 -4.76 -6.13 8.91
C LEU A 55 -5.05 -7.60 8.60
N THR A 56 -5.76 -7.84 7.50
CA THR A 56 -6.07 -9.19 7.03
C THR A 56 -5.09 -9.64 5.96
N GLU A 57 -5.10 -10.93 5.62
CA GLU A 57 -4.29 -11.47 4.52
C GLU A 57 -4.60 -10.76 3.20
N ARG A 58 -5.86 -10.35 2.99
CA ARG A 58 -6.26 -9.57 1.82
C ARG A 58 -5.62 -8.19 1.80
N ASP A 59 -5.62 -7.51 2.95
CA ASP A 59 -5.03 -6.17 3.08
C ASP A 59 -3.52 -6.24 2.82
N LEU A 60 -2.86 -7.31 3.28
CA LEU A 60 -1.42 -7.58 3.11
C LEU A 60 -1.08 -8.32 1.81
N ASN A 61 -2.06 -8.55 0.94
CA ASN A 61 -1.85 -9.19 -0.35
C ASN A 61 -1.24 -10.61 -0.28
N ILE A 62 -1.51 -11.33 0.81
CA ILE A 62 -1.08 -12.70 1.08
C ILE A 62 -2.12 -13.67 0.49
N PRO A 63 -1.75 -14.56 -0.43
CA PRO A 63 -2.69 -15.50 -1.05
C PRO A 63 -3.08 -16.62 -0.07
N LYS A 64 -4.38 -16.89 0.10
CA LYS A 64 -4.90 -17.96 0.97
C LYS A 64 -4.86 -19.36 0.36
N GLY A 65 -4.74 -19.48 -0.96
CA GLY A 65 -4.77 -20.75 -1.67
C GLY A 65 -4.09 -20.69 -3.02
N ALA A 66 -3.77 -21.85 -3.59
CA ALA A 66 -3.02 -21.98 -4.84
C ALA A 66 -3.64 -21.21 -6.03
N ASN A 67 -4.95 -20.93 -5.99
CA ASN A 67 -5.70 -20.25 -7.05
C ASN A 67 -6.17 -18.83 -6.67
N THR A 68 -5.78 -18.30 -5.51
CA THR A 68 -6.19 -16.94 -5.10
C THR A 68 -5.16 -15.93 -5.59
N ASN A 69 -5.57 -15.11 -6.56
CA ASN A 69 -4.70 -14.03 -7.02
C ASN A 69 -4.65 -12.89 -6.01
N PRO A 70 -3.45 -12.42 -5.63
CA PRO A 70 -3.28 -11.25 -4.78
C PRO A 70 -3.88 -10.00 -5.46
N THR A 71 -4.75 -9.27 -4.75
CA THR A 71 -5.45 -8.08 -5.26
C THR A 71 -4.52 -6.91 -5.64
N GLY A 72 -3.34 -6.83 -5.03
CA GLY A 72 -2.39 -5.74 -5.27
C GLY A 72 -2.68 -4.44 -4.52
N SER A 73 -3.71 -4.42 -3.67
CA SER A 73 -4.19 -3.19 -3.04
C SER A 73 -4.89 -3.44 -1.70
N MET A 74 -4.96 -2.39 -0.88
CA MET A 74 -5.74 -2.32 0.35
C MET A 74 -6.76 -1.17 0.24
N LEU A 75 -7.99 -1.42 0.71
CA LEU A 75 -9.02 -0.37 0.82
C LEU A 75 -8.81 0.46 2.09
N PHE A 76 -8.95 1.77 1.99
CA PHE A 76 -9.03 2.64 3.17
C PHE A 76 -10.42 2.51 3.79
N LYS A 77 -10.58 1.57 4.72
CA LYS A 77 -11.81 1.37 5.50
C LYS A 77 -11.88 2.41 6.62
N LYS A 78 -13.01 2.51 7.31
CA LYS A 78 -13.17 3.39 8.49
C LYS A 78 -12.06 3.22 9.53
N GLY A 79 -11.60 1.97 9.73
CA GLY A 79 -10.61 1.68 10.75
C GLY A 79 -11.12 2.10 12.13
N THR A 80 -10.33 2.88 12.87
CA THR A 80 -10.70 3.42 14.19
C THR A 80 -11.41 4.79 14.13
N LEU A 81 -11.45 5.45 12.96
CA LEU A 81 -12.08 6.76 12.80
C LEU A 81 -13.59 6.68 13.01
N LYS A 82 -14.11 7.59 13.85
CA LYS A 82 -15.55 7.73 14.13
C LYS A 82 -16.16 8.84 13.28
N GLY A 83 -17.42 8.67 12.89
CA GLY A 83 -18.20 9.71 12.20
C GLY A 83 -17.80 10.01 10.75
N ILE A 84 -16.80 9.31 10.19
CA ILE A 84 -16.37 9.55 8.81
C ILE A 84 -17.24 8.82 7.78
N ASP A 85 -17.39 9.45 6.62
CA ASP A 85 -17.89 8.81 5.40
C ASP A 85 -16.72 8.28 4.56
N GLN A 86 -16.38 7.01 4.75
CA GLN A 86 -15.27 6.35 4.04
C GLN A 86 -15.40 6.32 2.51
N ARG A 87 -16.59 6.63 1.96
CA ARG A 87 -16.79 6.75 0.52
C ARG A 87 -15.98 7.91 -0.05
N HIS A 88 -15.83 8.99 0.71
CA HIS A 88 -15.29 10.27 0.24
C HIS A 88 -14.11 10.79 1.07
N HIS A 89 -14.12 10.53 2.39
CA HIS A 89 -13.18 11.11 3.35
C HIS A 89 -11.70 11.02 2.92
N PHE A 90 -11.27 9.87 2.42
CA PHE A 90 -9.88 9.69 2.02
C PHE A 90 -9.50 10.51 0.78
N ARG A 91 -10.39 10.60 -0.21
CA ARG A 91 -10.14 11.42 -1.41
C ARG A 91 -10.25 12.91 -1.10
N ASP A 92 -11.26 13.30 -0.33
CA ASP A 92 -11.69 14.69 -0.18
C ASP A 92 -11.03 15.42 1.00
N ALA A 93 -10.52 14.69 2.00
CA ALA A 93 -9.87 15.29 3.18
C ALA A 93 -8.41 14.86 3.34
N VAL A 94 -8.12 13.56 3.24
CA VAL A 94 -6.76 13.03 3.48
C VAL A 94 -5.83 13.34 2.31
N PHE A 95 -6.25 13.01 1.10
CA PHE A 95 -5.44 13.11 -0.13
C PHE A 95 -5.91 14.23 -1.06
N GLN A 96 -6.60 15.23 -0.53
CA GLN A 96 -7.27 16.27 -1.34
C GLN A 96 -6.31 17.03 -2.26
N THR A 97 -5.07 17.24 -1.81
CA THR A 97 -4.03 18.06 -2.45
C THR A 97 -3.23 17.33 -3.52
N LEU A 98 -3.37 16.00 -3.63
CA LEU A 98 -2.67 15.24 -4.67
C LEU A 98 -3.15 15.62 -6.08
N ASP A 99 -2.29 15.44 -7.08
CA ASP A 99 -2.63 15.63 -8.49
C ASP A 99 -3.50 14.47 -9.03
N TRP A 100 -4.81 14.55 -8.80
CA TRP A 100 -5.78 13.55 -9.22
C TRP A 100 -6.13 13.67 -10.71
N LYS A 101 -6.04 12.55 -11.43
CA LYS A 101 -6.40 12.44 -12.84
C LYS A 101 -7.27 11.23 -13.09
N PHE A 102 -8.22 11.34 -14.01
CA PHE A 102 -8.95 10.18 -14.49
C PHE A 102 -8.02 9.21 -15.24
N ASP A 103 -8.22 7.91 -15.01
CA ASP A 103 -7.52 6.85 -15.72
C ASP A 103 -7.84 6.94 -17.22
N THR A 104 -6.86 6.69 -18.09
CA THR A 104 -7.06 6.74 -19.55
C THR A 104 -7.34 5.36 -20.15
N THR A 105 -7.20 4.30 -19.36
CA THR A 105 -7.40 2.93 -19.83
C THR A 105 -8.87 2.65 -20.08
N ALA A 106 -9.20 2.08 -21.25
CA ALA A 106 -10.55 1.65 -21.58
C ALA A 106 -11.16 0.77 -20.47
N GLY A 107 -12.39 1.09 -20.06
CA GLY A 107 -13.10 0.42 -18.95
C GLY A 107 -12.73 0.92 -17.54
N LYS A 108 -11.67 1.71 -17.39
CA LYS A 108 -11.25 2.29 -16.10
C LYS A 108 -11.37 3.81 -16.04
N THR A 109 -11.83 4.45 -17.11
CA THR A 109 -11.94 5.92 -17.24
C THR A 109 -12.80 6.63 -16.21
N HIS A 110 -13.57 5.86 -15.43
CA HIS A 110 -14.34 6.37 -14.31
C HIS A 110 -13.56 6.43 -12.99
N LEU A 111 -12.34 5.89 -12.94
CA LEU A 111 -11.49 5.90 -11.76
C LEU A 111 -10.58 7.11 -11.79
N GLU A 112 -10.41 7.76 -10.63
CA GLU A 112 -9.38 8.75 -10.41
C GLU A 112 -8.12 8.08 -9.83
N ARG A 113 -6.95 8.55 -10.23
CA ARG A 113 -5.64 8.09 -9.78
C ARG A 113 -4.81 9.29 -9.35
N ALA A 114 -4.07 9.12 -8.27
CA ALA A 114 -3.04 10.05 -7.82
C ALA A 114 -1.83 9.27 -7.31
N ILE A 115 -0.67 9.91 -7.28
CA ILE A 115 0.54 9.35 -6.67
C ILE A 115 0.78 10.06 -5.34
N ALA A 116 0.82 9.29 -4.25
CA ALA A 116 1.24 9.77 -2.93
C ALA A 116 2.67 9.29 -2.65
N GLN A 117 3.52 10.17 -2.14
CA GLN A 117 4.84 9.78 -1.64
C GLN A 117 4.69 9.36 -0.18
N ILE A 118 4.84 8.06 0.09
CA ILE A 118 4.58 7.49 1.42
C ILE A 118 5.86 6.84 1.94
N ARG A 119 6.34 7.29 3.12
CA ARG A 119 7.36 6.58 3.89
C ARG A 119 6.76 5.32 4.51
N PHE A 120 7.42 4.18 4.37
CA PHE A 120 6.99 2.92 4.96
C PHE A 120 7.83 2.56 6.17
N VAL A 121 7.18 2.41 7.32
CA VAL A 121 7.78 1.92 8.55
C VAL A 121 7.06 0.65 8.95
N ILE A 122 7.77 -0.47 9.06
CA ILE A 122 7.16 -1.77 9.38
C ILE A 122 7.91 -2.36 10.56
N LYS A 123 7.20 -2.60 11.67
CA LYS A 123 7.78 -3.07 12.94
C LYS A 123 9.00 -2.23 13.34
N GLY A 124 8.84 -0.91 13.22
CA GLY A 124 9.85 0.10 13.56
C GLY A 124 11.08 0.17 12.63
N ILE A 125 11.14 -0.62 11.56
CA ILE A 125 12.17 -0.49 10.51
C ILE A 125 11.67 0.48 9.44
N ASP A 126 12.43 1.54 9.15
CA ASP A 126 12.18 2.45 8.04
C ASP A 126 12.70 1.88 6.71
N TYR A 127 11.80 1.69 5.75
CA TYR A 127 12.09 1.18 4.41
C TYR A 127 12.22 2.30 3.37
N GLY A 128 12.05 3.56 3.77
CA GLY A 128 12.10 4.72 2.90
C GLY A 128 10.78 5.09 2.26
N ILE A 129 10.84 6.04 1.33
CA ILE A 129 9.69 6.64 0.65
C ILE A 129 9.43 5.94 -0.67
N PHE A 130 8.18 5.59 -0.91
CA PHE A 130 7.73 4.95 -2.14
C PHE A 130 6.61 5.74 -2.81
N PRO A 131 6.60 5.81 -4.16
CA PRO A 131 5.48 6.35 -4.91
C PRO A 131 4.34 5.33 -4.93
N ILE A 132 3.24 5.68 -4.27
CA ILE A 132 2.09 4.80 -4.10
C ILE A 132 0.90 5.34 -4.90
N THR A 133 0.33 4.50 -5.74
CA THR A 133 -0.90 4.84 -6.46
C THR A 133 -2.10 4.78 -5.53
N ILE A 134 -2.73 5.92 -5.31
CA ILE A 134 -4.04 6.01 -4.68
C ILE A 134 -5.10 6.04 -5.77
N THR A 135 -6.16 5.28 -5.59
CA THR A 135 -7.25 5.16 -6.55
C THR A 135 -8.56 5.47 -5.87
N HIS A 136 -9.38 6.27 -6.51
CA HIS A 136 -10.71 6.60 -6.05
C HIS A 136 -11.74 6.30 -7.15
N ASN A 137 -12.89 5.76 -6.76
CA ASN A 137 -14.04 5.62 -7.66
C ASN A 137 -15.14 6.62 -7.25
N PRO A 138 -15.29 7.75 -7.97
CA PRO A 138 -16.27 8.79 -7.65
C PRO A 138 -17.72 8.39 -7.95
N ARG A 139 -17.96 7.24 -8.60
CA ARG A 139 -19.32 6.82 -8.98
C ARG A 139 -20.19 6.48 -7.76
N THR A 140 -21.32 7.17 -7.65
CA THR A 140 -22.27 7.02 -6.54
C THR A 140 -23.42 6.03 -6.84
N ASP A 141 -23.56 5.60 -8.09
CA ASP A 141 -24.60 4.68 -8.58
C ASP A 141 -24.23 3.19 -8.44
N THR A 142 -23.01 2.90 -7.96
CA THR A 142 -22.51 1.52 -7.83
C THR A 142 -23.10 0.80 -6.61
N ALA A 143 -23.13 -0.54 -6.68
CA ALA A 143 -23.52 -1.37 -5.53
C ALA A 143 -22.60 -1.11 -4.32
N SER A 144 -21.27 -1.03 -4.55
CA SER A 144 -20.29 -0.72 -3.51
C SER A 144 -20.59 0.59 -2.79
N TYR A 145 -20.90 1.65 -3.53
CA TYR A 145 -21.24 2.95 -2.95
C TYR A 145 -22.52 2.88 -2.10
N ARG A 146 -23.57 2.22 -2.60
CA ARG A 146 -24.85 2.06 -1.90
C ARG A 146 -24.70 1.22 -0.63
N GLN A 147 -23.83 0.21 -0.65
CA GLN A 147 -23.47 -0.59 0.53
C GLN A 147 -22.51 0.12 1.50
N LYS A 148 -22.19 1.39 1.25
CA LYS A 148 -21.27 2.20 2.06
C LYS A 148 -19.87 1.60 2.15
N ASN A 149 -19.41 0.88 1.14
CA ASN A 149 -18.02 0.42 1.05
C ASN A 149 -17.08 1.61 0.83
N SER A 150 -15.80 1.44 1.18
CA SER A 150 -14.78 2.41 0.79
C SER A 150 -14.63 2.44 -0.72
N MET A 151 -14.47 3.64 -1.26
CA MET A 151 -14.24 3.86 -2.70
C MET A 151 -12.78 4.23 -2.98
N THR A 152 -11.94 4.30 -1.94
CA THR A 152 -10.53 4.71 -2.04
C THR A 152 -9.63 3.55 -1.64
N GLN A 153 -8.63 3.26 -2.46
CA GLN A 153 -7.65 2.20 -2.21
C GLN A 153 -6.22 2.66 -2.46
N LEU A 154 -5.32 2.03 -1.73
CA LEU A 154 -3.89 2.09 -1.88
C LEU A 154 -3.42 0.88 -2.70
N SER A 155 -2.66 1.08 -3.77
CA SER A 155 -2.01 0.00 -4.52
C SER A 155 -0.59 -0.21 -4.01
N TRP A 156 -0.28 -1.42 -3.53
CA TRP A 156 1.02 -1.73 -2.92
C TRP A 156 2.18 -1.66 -3.92
N GLY A 157 1.94 -1.89 -5.21
CA GLY A 157 2.99 -1.79 -6.23
C GLY A 157 4.25 -2.57 -5.84
N GLU A 158 5.38 -1.86 -5.81
CA GLU A 158 6.70 -2.41 -5.46
C GLU A 158 6.84 -2.74 -3.96
N THR A 159 6.09 -2.07 -3.08
CA THR A 159 6.12 -2.34 -1.63
C THR A 159 5.39 -3.62 -1.24
N LYS A 160 4.77 -4.32 -2.20
CA LYS A 160 4.09 -5.60 -1.98
C LYS A 160 4.95 -6.61 -1.21
N ASN A 161 6.23 -6.74 -1.55
CA ASN A 161 7.11 -7.70 -0.89
C ASN A 161 7.49 -7.29 0.54
N LEU A 162 7.35 -6.00 0.88
CA LEU A 162 7.56 -5.49 2.23
C LEU A 162 6.37 -5.80 3.13
N ILE A 163 5.15 -5.72 2.59
CA ILE A 163 3.90 -5.89 3.35
C ILE A 163 3.36 -7.32 3.35
N ALA A 164 3.75 -8.17 2.39
CA ALA A 164 3.22 -9.54 2.28
C ALA A 164 3.92 -10.50 3.26
N GLN A 165 3.75 -10.24 4.56
CA GLN A 165 4.36 -11.01 5.65
C GLN A 165 3.26 -11.46 6.62
N ASP A 166 3.21 -12.76 6.93
CA ASP A 166 2.18 -13.34 7.82
C ASP A 166 2.20 -12.72 9.22
N GLU A 167 3.38 -12.28 9.69
CA GLU A 167 3.55 -11.62 10.99
C GLU A 167 2.86 -10.25 11.10
N LEU A 168 2.46 -9.65 9.98
CA LEU A 168 1.70 -8.40 9.96
C LEU A 168 0.19 -8.63 10.04
N ILE A 169 -0.28 -9.88 9.97
CA ILE A 169 -1.69 -10.20 10.12
C ILE A 169 -2.13 -9.86 11.54
N GLY A 170 -3.24 -9.13 11.66
CA GLY A 170 -3.78 -8.64 12.93
C GLY A 170 -3.09 -7.37 13.46
N LYS A 171 -1.98 -6.94 12.84
CA LYS A 171 -1.30 -5.67 13.15
C LYS A 171 -2.10 -4.48 12.64
N THR A 172 -1.73 -3.28 13.08
CA THR A 172 -2.42 -2.04 12.72
C THR A 172 -1.56 -1.21 11.79
N ALA A 173 -2.18 -0.66 10.74
CA ALA A 173 -1.58 0.35 9.89
C ALA A 173 -2.05 1.74 10.32
N THR A 174 -1.13 2.66 10.59
CA THR A 174 -1.40 4.04 10.94
C THR A 174 -0.79 4.97 9.90
N LEU A 175 -1.63 5.82 9.30
CA LEU A 175 -1.23 6.83 8.33
C LEU A 175 -1.07 8.17 9.04
N TYR A 176 0.12 8.74 8.91
CA TYR A 176 0.49 10.06 9.40
C TYR A 176 0.68 11.03 8.24
N LYS A 177 0.57 12.32 8.54
CA LYS A 177 0.96 13.42 7.67
C LYS A 177 1.79 14.43 8.44
N ASP A 178 2.89 14.86 7.84
CA ASP A 178 3.62 16.03 8.29
C ASP A 178 2.82 17.29 7.90
N VAL A 179 2.42 18.10 8.88
CA VAL A 179 1.61 19.31 8.63
C VAL A 179 2.42 20.47 8.07
N THR A 180 3.75 20.39 8.12
CA THR A 180 4.67 21.43 7.63
C THR A 180 5.06 21.21 6.18
N VAL A 181 4.91 19.98 5.67
CA VAL A 181 5.29 19.60 4.30
C VAL A 181 4.05 19.12 3.54
N ALA A 182 3.79 19.73 2.38
CA ALA A 182 2.69 19.31 1.52
C ALA A 182 2.91 17.86 1.05
N ASP A 183 1.85 17.05 1.14
CA ASP A 183 1.78 15.67 0.64
C ASP A 183 2.88 14.71 1.16
N ALA A 184 3.44 15.00 2.33
CA ALA A 184 4.36 14.12 3.03
C ALA A 184 3.59 13.16 3.96
N PHE A 185 3.59 11.87 3.61
CA PHE A 185 2.87 10.83 4.35
C PHE A 185 3.82 9.78 4.90
N THR A 186 3.47 9.23 6.06
CA THR A 186 4.15 8.06 6.65
C THR A 186 3.13 7.00 7.00
N LEU A 187 3.34 5.77 6.55
CA LEU A 187 2.52 4.60 6.88
C LEU A 187 3.33 3.68 7.81
N ILE A 188 2.87 3.56 9.05
CA ILE A 188 3.48 2.69 10.07
C ILE A 188 2.63 1.44 10.23
N ILE A 189 3.24 0.25 10.24
CA ILE A 189 2.56 -1.04 10.51
C ILE A 189 3.18 -1.72 11.73
N GLU A 190 2.38 -1.95 12.78
CA GLU A 190 2.83 -2.46 14.10
C GLU A 190 1.84 -3.34 14.87
#